data_AF-A0A8J5L1E3-F1
#
_entry.id   AF-A0A8J5L1E3-F1
#
_cell.length_a   1.000
_cell.length_b   1.000
_cell.length_c   1.000
_cell.angle_alpha   90.00
_cell.angle_beta   90.00
_cell.angle_gamma   90.00
#
_symmetry.space_group_name_H-M   'P 1'
#
loop_
_entity.id
_entity.type
_entity.pdbx_description
1 polymer ?
#
loop_
_entity_poly.entity_id
_entity_poly.type
_entity_poly.pdbx_seq_one_letter_code
_entity_poly.pdbx_strand_id
1 'polypeptide(L)'
;MKLKVPIYFSAGLTIQANMYYKMFIGWASQKIKDTSSVRNTYDFKHVCPLDRSLVNAPGPCVLFATPGMISGGFSLEVFKQWAPSELNLVTLPGYCVAGTIGHKLMSGKPTKVDLDKETQIDVRCQIHQLSFSPHTDAKGIMDLIGFLSPKHVMLVHGEKPKMASLRERIQSELRIPCCYPANNEIVLIPTTPSVKVGATKKFIRRCSTSALGKTDDKLLISCSTSNEASGAQGILVMEKTKTAKIIDEDELVHTLGLEEHKVLYALCCPVEFSTMELATNEANIISLCESSLMVVDVPTSSTTEDVNSAENRSSLHSLLVKFRAKIDCTNIQVAPAHLQLRSFHVSVCSNEDCKYRMKNKNDIPKSMVYFCCRWSPVDDKFARELLQIMEQLNSSC
;
A
#
# COMPACT_ATOMS: atom_id res chain seq x y z
N MET A 1 54.46 -10.86 28.49
CA MET A 1 54.33 -11.92 29.52
C MET A 1 55.05 -13.17 29.03
N LYS A 2 56.00 -13.73 29.81
CA LYS A 2 56.55 -15.06 29.55
C LYS A 2 55.63 -16.09 30.22
N LEU A 3 54.66 -16.62 29.47
CA LEU A 3 53.79 -17.70 29.97
C LEU A 3 54.65 -18.94 30.25
N LYS A 4 54.58 -19.48 31.47
CA LYS A 4 55.33 -20.68 31.90
C LYS A 4 54.53 -21.97 31.81
N VAL A 5 53.20 -21.85 31.76
CA VAL A 5 52.25 -22.98 31.78
C VAL A 5 51.67 -23.16 30.38
N PRO A 6 51.64 -24.40 29.84
CA PRO A 6 51.06 -24.67 28.53
C PRO A 6 49.54 -24.49 28.56
N ILE A 7 49.01 -23.92 27.48
CA ILE A 7 47.58 -23.71 27.28
C ILE A 7 47.14 -24.55 26.10
N TYR A 8 46.13 -25.38 26.31
CA TYR A 8 45.59 -26.28 25.33
C TYR A 8 44.11 -26.04 25.06
N PHE A 9 43.64 -26.48 23.90
CA PHE A 9 42.23 -26.55 23.56
C PHE A 9 41.87 -27.91 22.96
N SER A 10 40.61 -28.30 23.05
CA SER A 10 40.12 -29.55 22.44
C SER A 10 40.37 -29.58 20.93
N ALA A 11 41.07 -30.60 20.44
CA ALA A 11 41.28 -30.79 19.00
C ALA A 11 39.97 -31.12 18.23
N GLY A 12 40.04 -31.15 16.90
CA GLY A 12 38.88 -31.46 16.04
C GLY A 12 38.12 -30.22 15.59
N LEU A 13 36.83 -30.13 15.91
CA LEU A 13 35.95 -29.04 15.46
C LEU A 13 36.44 -27.65 15.89
N THR A 14 37.11 -27.52 17.03
CA THR A 14 37.65 -26.22 17.46
C THR A 14 38.75 -25.70 16.54
N ILE A 15 39.55 -26.60 15.93
CA ILE A 15 40.57 -26.20 14.93
C ILE A 15 39.89 -25.65 13.68
N GLN A 16 38.86 -26.34 13.19
CA GLN A 16 38.06 -25.89 12.05
C GLN A 16 37.33 -24.57 12.35
N ALA A 17 36.73 -24.45 13.54
CA ALA A 17 36.11 -23.20 13.99
C ALA A 17 37.12 -22.05 13.96
N ASN A 18 38.34 -22.24 14.50
CA ASN A 18 39.38 -21.22 14.48
C ASN A 18 39.76 -20.81 13.05
N MET A 19 39.78 -21.75 12.09
CA MET A 19 39.98 -21.42 10.67
C MET A 19 38.86 -20.51 10.13
N TYR A 20 37.60 -20.80 10.45
CA TYR A 20 36.49 -19.93 10.06
C TYR A 20 36.55 -18.55 10.72
N TYR A 21 36.93 -18.46 12.00
CA TYR A 21 37.14 -17.16 12.66
C TYR A 21 38.21 -16.31 11.97
N LYS A 22 39.28 -16.95 11.46
CA LYS A 22 40.31 -16.26 10.67
C LYS A 22 39.77 -15.77 9.32
N MET A 23 38.98 -16.58 8.62
CA MET A 23 38.42 -16.25 7.31
C MET A 23 37.37 -15.14 7.41
N PHE A 24 36.49 -15.20 8.41
CA PHE A 24 35.36 -14.28 8.58
C PHE A 24 35.64 -13.16 9.60
N ILE A 25 36.87 -12.66 9.62
CA ILE A 25 37.31 -11.55 10.49
C ILE A 25 36.45 -10.27 10.29
N GLY A 26 35.82 -10.12 9.12
CA GLY A 26 34.92 -9.02 8.80
C GLY A 26 33.68 -8.90 9.70
N TRP A 27 33.30 -9.96 10.41
CA TRP A 27 32.20 -9.96 11.37
C TRP A 27 32.62 -9.60 12.81
N ALA A 28 33.92 -9.46 13.06
CA ALA A 28 34.43 -9.12 14.38
C ALA A 28 34.24 -7.62 14.72
N SER A 29 34.61 -7.23 15.95
CA SER A 29 34.63 -5.82 16.34
C SER A 29 35.67 -5.03 15.56
N GLN A 30 35.50 -3.71 15.46
CA GLN A 30 36.44 -2.84 14.75
C GLN A 30 37.88 -2.98 15.30
N LYS A 31 38.03 -3.06 16.64
CA LYS A 31 39.31 -3.30 17.30
C LYS A 31 40.04 -4.54 16.79
N ILE A 32 39.31 -5.63 16.57
CA ILE A 32 39.87 -6.88 16.05
C ILE A 32 40.27 -6.70 14.57
N LYS A 33 39.43 -6.04 13.76
CA LYS A 33 39.72 -5.75 12.36
C LYS A 33 40.98 -4.91 12.21
N ASP A 34 41.10 -3.84 12.99
CA ASP A 34 42.26 -2.93 12.95
C ASP A 34 43.54 -3.69 13.32
N THR A 35 43.48 -4.53 14.36
CA THR A 35 44.63 -5.37 14.78
C THR A 35 44.98 -6.42 13.73
N SER A 36 43.96 -6.98 13.06
CA SER A 36 44.13 -8.03 12.06
C SER A 36 44.92 -7.59 10.82
N SER A 37 45.00 -6.28 10.56
CA SER A 37 45.82 -5.71 9.48
C SER A 37 47.33 -5.97 9.68
N VAL A 38 47.79 -6.05 10.92
CA VAL A 38 49.20 -6.32 11.26
C VAL A 38 49.43 -7.80 11.50
N ARG A 39 48.49 -8.45 12.21
CA ARG A 39 48.55 -9.88 12.51
C ARG A 39 47.17 -10.41 12.79
N ASN A 40 46.85 -11.58 12.24
CA ASN A 40 45.61 -12.26 12.55
C ASN A 40 45.49 -12.53 14.07
N THR A 41 44.45 -11.98 14.69
CA THR A 41 44.20 -12.07 16.14
C THR A 41 43.91 -13.50 16.60
N TYR A 42 43.47 -14.37 15.69
CA TYR A 42 43.15 -15.77 15.96
C TYR A 42 44.33 -16.73 15.68
N ASP A 43 45.50 -16.21 15.30
CA ASP A 43 46.76 -16.95 15.31
C ASP A 43 47.38 -16.93 16.71
N PHE A 44 46.99 -17.89 17.54
CA PHE A 44 47.50 -18.03 18.90
C PHE A 44 48.90 -18.67 18.91
N LYS A 45 49.89 -17.99 19.50
CA LYS A 45 51.28 -18.48 19.61
C LYS A 45 51.52 -19.46 20.76
N HIS A 46 50.69 -19.40 21.80
CA HIS A 46 50.88 -20.12 23.06
C HIS A 46 49.70 -21.05 23.39
N VAL A 47 48.77 -21.22 22.44
CA VAL A 47 47.57 -22.05 22.61
C VAL A 47 47.58 -23.12 21.53
N CYS A 48 47.74 -24.37 21.94
CA CYS A 48 47.94 -25.51 21.04
C CYS A 48 46.82 -26.55 21.19
N PRO A 49 46.50 -27.35 20.16
CA PRO A 49 45.58 -28.47 20.34
C PRO A 49 46.16 -29.47 21.35
N LEU A 50 45.32 -29.98 22.27
CA LEU A 50 45.73 -31.03 23.19
C LEU A 50 45.77 -32.38 22.45
N ASP A 51 46.89 -33.08 22.51
CA ASP A 51 46.94 -34.51 22.19
C ASP A 51 46.36 -35.31 23.37
N ARG A 52 45.52 -36.31 23.09
CA ARG A 52 44.84 -37.10 24.12
C ARG A 52 45.83 -37.86 25.03
N SER A 53 47.01 -38.19 24.50
CA SER A 53 48.09 -38.80 25.28
C SER A 53 48.56 -37.92 26.46
N LEU A 54 48.39 -36.60 26.36
CA LEU A 54 48.85 -35.62 27.33
C LEU A 54 47.85 -35.36 28.47
N VAL A 55 46.66 -35.98 28.46
CA VAL A 55 45.66 -35.79 29.52
C VAL A 55 46.19 -36.22 30.90
N ASN A 56 47.08 -37.22 30.92
CA ASN A 56 47.73 -37.73 32.14
C ASN A 56 49.18 -37.28 32.29
N ALA A 57 49.63 -36.32 31.47
CA ALA A 57 50.99 -35.80 31.57
C ALA A 57 51.17 -35.04 32.90
N PRO A 58 52.30 -35.23 33.60
CA PRO A 58 52.54 -34.57 34.86
C PRO A 58 52.80 -33.07 34.66
N GLY A 59 52.32 -32.26 35.60
CA GLY A 59 52.55 -30.82 35.66
C GLY A 59 51.29 -29.98 35.43
N PRO A 60 51.36 -28.66 35.72
CA PRO A 60 50.21 -27.77 35.53
C PRO A 60 49.98 -27.51 34.04
N CYS A 61 48.72 -27.53 33.62
CA CYS A 61 48.31 -27.08 32.30
C CYS A 61 46.94 -26.38 32.38
N VAL A 62 46.59 -25.63 31.33
CA VAL A 62 45.25 -25.07 31.15
C VAL A 62 44.62 -25.73 29.95
N LEU A 63 43.41 -26.28 30.10
CA LEU A 63 42.67 -26.90 29.00
C LEU A 63 41.31 -26.24 28.79
N PHE A 64 41.08 -25.76 27.57
CA PHE A 64 39.75 -25.40 27.07
C PHE A 64 39.09 -26.62 26.43
N ALA A 65 38.27 -27.33 27.20
CA ALA A 65 37.58 -28.52 26.74
C ALA A 65 36.16 -28.20 26.22
N THR A 66 35.69 -28.98 25.24
CA THR A 66 34.34 -28.89 24.69
C THR A 66 33.60 -30.22 24.82
N PRO A 67 32.25 -30.21 24.91
CA PRO A 67 31.33 -29.06 25.05
C PRO A 67 31.34 -28.40 26.45
N GLY A 68 31.01 -27.11 26.52
CA GLY A 68 31.15 -26.30 27.75
C GLY A 68 30.25 -26.67 28.94
N MET A 69 29.19 -27.46 28.72
CA MET A 69 28.29 -27.92 29.80
C MET A 69 28.65 -29.33 30.34
N ILE A 70 29.76 -29.91 29.87
CA ILE A 70 30.19 -31.26 30.23
C ILE A 70 29.10 -32.30 29.95
N SER A 71 28.39 -32.17 28.83
CA SER A 71 27.30 -33.10 28.47
C SER A 71 27.81 -34.41 27.86
N GLY A 72 29.07 -34.45 27.41
CA GLY A 72 29.67 -35.60 26.73
C GLY A 72 31.02 -35.27 26.12
N GLY A 73 31.52 -36.14 25.25
CA GLY A 73 32.74 -35.90 24.47
C GLY A 73 34.00 -35.67 25.33
N PHE A 74 34.92 -34.87 24.80
CA PHE A 74 36.26 -34.70 25.39
C PHE A 74 36.22 -33.99 26.75
N SER A 75 35.34 -32.99 26.93
CA SER A 75 35.14 -32.35 28.24
C SER A 75 34.75 -33.33 29.34
N LEU A 76 33.85 -34.28 29.04
CA LEU A 76 33.44 -35.29 29.99
C LEU A 76 34.57 -36.29 30.25
N GLU A 77 35.26 -36.75 29.22
CA GLU A 77 36.40 -37.67 29.30
C GLU A 77 37.49 -37.14 30.25
N VAL A 78 37.89 -35.89 30.06
CA VAL A 78 38.89 -35.23 30.92
C VAL A 78 38.32 -34.98 32.32
N PHE A 79 37.05 -34.57 32.42
CA PHE A 79 36.41 -34.36 33.72
C PHE A 79 36.42 -35.63 34.57
N LYS A 80 36.17 -36.82 34.00
CA LYS A 80 36.23 -38.08 34.77
C LYS A 80 37.59 -38.33 35.41
N GLN A 81 38.67 -37.96 34.71
CA GLN A 81 40.04 -38.19 35.16
C GLN A 81 40.51 -37.11 36.13
N TRP A 82 40.09 -35.86 35.93
CA TRP A 82 40.61 -34.71 36.66
C TRP A 82 39.74 -34.29 37.86
N ALA A 83 38.45 -34.61 37.87
CA ALA A 83 37.54 -34.27 38.97
C ALA A 83 37.93 -34.88 40.33
N PRO A 84 38.51 -36.09 40.42
CA PRO A 84 38.92 -36.67 41.71
C PRO A 84 40.12 -36.01 42.37
N SER A 85 40.80 -35.03 41.76
CA SER A 85 41.98 -34.38 42.36
C SER A 85 41.62 -32.99 42.91
N GLU A 86 41.92 -32.75 44.19
CA GLU A 86 41.70 -31.46 44.88
C GLU A 86 42.60 -30.33 44.37
N LEU A 87 43.71 -30.68 43.70
CA LEU A 87 44.64 -29.72 43.10
C LEU A 87 44.09 -29.11 41.81
N ASN A 88 43.04 -29.69 41.25
CA ASN A 88 42.46 -29.25 39.99
C ASN A 88 41.36 -28.22 40.20
N LEU A 89 41.22 -27.33 39.21
CA LEU A 89 40.16 -26.32 39.14
C LEU A 89 39.37 -26.53 37.85
N VAL A 90 38.07 -26.75 37.97
CA VAL A 90 37.14 -26.78 36.84
C VAL A 90 36.36 -25.48 36.82
N THR A 91 36.57 -24.71 35.76
CA THR A 91 35.83 -23.47 35.55
C THR A 91 34.72 -23.68 34.54
N LEU A 92 33.48 -23.44 34.95
CA LEU A 92 32.30 -23.57 34.12
C LEU A 92 31.87 -22.22 33.52
N PRO A 93 31.36 -22.21 32.28
CA PRO A 93 30.75 -21.03 31.69
C PRO A 93 29.45 -20.68 32.44
N GLY A 94 29.07 -19.40 32.40
CA GLY A 94 28.07 -18.82 33.31
C GLY A 94 26.70 -19.51 33.36
N TYR A 95 26.21 -20.06 32.24
CA TYR A 95 24.92 -20.75 32.18
C TYR A 95 25.08 -22.20 31.70
N CYS A 96 24.51 -23.14 32.45
CA CYS A 96 24.39 -24.54 32.06
C CYS A 96 22.92 -24.95 32.11
N VAL A 97 22.47 -25.62 31.05
CA VAL A 97 21.08 -26.11 30.90
C VAL A 97 20.79 -27.17 31.96
N ALA A 98 19.58 -27.12 32.52
CA ALA A 98 19.10 -28.11 33.49
C ALA A 98 19.25 -29.54 32.95
N GLY A 99 19.67 -30.46 33.81
CA GLY A 99 19.94 -31.86 33.43
C GLY A 99 21.37 -32.14 32.97
N THR A 100 22.18 -31.11 32.66
CA THR A 100 23.61 -31.29 32.36
C THR A 100 24.45 -31.48 33.61
N ILE A 101 25.63 -32.08 33.46
CA ILE A 101 26.61 -32.22 34.55
C ILE A 101 27.08 -30.85 35.04
N GLY A 102 27.35 -29.91 34.12
CA GLY A 102 27.69 -28.54 34.48
C GLY A 102 26.64 -27.90 35.40
N HIS A 103 25.35 -28.07 35.11
CA HIS A 103 24.28 -27.54 35.95
C HIS A 103 24.23 -28.19 37.35
N LYS A 104 24.44 -29.52 37.44
CA LYS A 104 24.55 -30.23 38.72
C LYS A 104 25.71 -29.72 39.57
N LEU A 105 26.87 -29.48 38.94
CA LEU A 105 28.06 -28.94 39.61
C LEU A 105 27.84 -27.53 40.16
N MET A 106 27.11 -26.68 39.43
CA MET A 106 26.81 -25.31 39.85
C MET A 106 25.78 -25.23 40.98
N SER A 107 24.78 -26.12 40.98
CA SER A 107 23.60 -25.98 41.85
C SER A 107 23.83 -26.44 43.30
N GLY A 108 24.87 -27.23 43.59
CA GLY A 108 25.00 -27.83 44.92
C GLY A 108 26.40 -28.26 45.37
N LYS A 109 27.47 -27.90 44.65
CA LYS A 109 28.86 -28.37 44.93
C LYS A 109 28.91 -29.85 45.32
N PRO A 110 28.39 -30.75 44.47
CA PRO A 110 28.27 -32.15 44.81
C PRO A 110 29.65 -32.77 45.01
N THR A 111 29.80 -33.59 46.05
CA THR A 111 31.00 -34.42 46.25
C THR A 111 31.03 -35.60 45.28
N LYS A 112 29.87 -36.01 44.74
CA LYS A 112 29.76 -37.08 43.74
C LYS A 112 28.74 -36.75 42.67
N VAL A 113 29.05 -37.12 41.43
CA VAL A 113 28.16 -36.94 40.28
C VAL A 113 27.92 -38.28 39.60
N ASP A 114 26.66 -38.69 39.53
CA ASP A 114 26.24 -39.88 38.79
C ASP A 114 26.12 -39.55 37.30
N LEU A 115 26.86 -40.30 36.49
CA LEU A 115 26.76 -40.26 35.03
C LEU A 115 25.65 -41.19 34.55
N ASP A 116 25.72 -42.44 35.01
CA ASP A 116 24.81 -43.54 34.68
C ASP A 116 24.57 -44.35 35.96
N LYS A 117 23.65 -45.33 35.92
CA LYS A 117 23.31 -46.17 37.09
C LYS A 117 24.51 -46.89 37.71
N GLU A 118 25.56 -47.11 36.94
CA GLU A 118 26.76 -47.86 37.35
C GLU A 118 28.02 -47.00 37.44
N THR A 119 27.99 -45.74 36.96
CA THR A 119 29.19 -44.90 36.89
C THR A 119 29.00 -43.62 37.69
N GLN A 120 29.73 -43.52 38.80
CA GLN A 120 29.77 -42.36 39.68
C GLN A 120 31.18 -41.74 39.67
N ILE A 121 31.25 -40.41 39.57
CA ILE A 121 32.51 -39.65 39.62
C ILE A 121 32.62 -38.97 40.98
N ASP A 122 33.76 -39.15 41.63
CA ASP A 122 34.13 -38.38 42.82
C ASP A 122 34.62 -36.99 42.40
N VAL A 123 34.00 -35.95 42.94
CA VAL A 123 34.28 -34.55 42.61
C VAL A 123 34.93 -33.91 43.82
N ARG A 124 36.26 -33.88 43.80
CA ARG A 124 37.10 -33.25 44.82
C ARG A 124 37.79 -31.98 44.32
N CYS A 125 37.82 -31.77 43.00
CA CYS A 125 38.35 -30.55 42.40
C CYS A 125 37.53 -29.32 42.78
N GLN A 126 38.15 -28.15 42.72
CA GLN A 126 37.46 -26.89 42.93
C GLN A 126 36.57 -26.60 41.73
N ILE A 127 35.31 -26.27 41.97
CA ILE A 127 34.37 -25.82 40.94
C ILE A 127 34.21 -24.31 41.05
N HIS A 128 34.51 -23.60 39.95
CA HIS A 128 34.32 -22.15 39.86
C HIS A 128 33.42 -21.81 38.66
N GLN A 129 32.56 -20.82 38.83
CA GLN A 129 31.66 -20.35 37.78
C GLN A 129 32.09 -18.95 37.35
N LEU A 130 32.36 -18.78 36.06
CA LEU A 130 32.60 -17.46 35.48
C LEU A 130 31.43 -17.09 34.58
N SER A 131 30.77 -15.97 34.89
CA SER A 131 29.64 -15.43 34.13
C SER A 131 30.08 -14.75 32.82
N PHE A 132 30.77 -15.48 31.96
CA PHE A 132 31.02 -15.09 30.57
C PHE A 132 29.82 -15.45 29.71
N SER A 133 28.78 -14.64 29.76
CA SER A 133 27.63 -14.76 28.86
C SER A 133 27.74 -13.75 27.72
N PRO A 134 27.59 -14.15 26.45
CA PRO A 134 27.43 -13.22 25.34
C PRO A 134 26.02 -12.58 25.33
N HIS A 135 25.14 -12.95 26.27
CA HIS A 135 23.81 -12.39 26.38
C HIS A 135 23.82 -11.03 27.07
N THR A 136 22.98 -10.13 26.58
CA THR A 136 22.74 -8.82 27.21
C THR A 136 22.05 -9.02 28.56
N ASP A 137 22.42 -8.19 29.53
CA ASP A 137 21.77 -8.16 30.84
C ASP A 137 20.42 -7.42 30.79
N ALA A 138 19.68 -7.44 31.89
CA ALA A 138 18.38 -6.76 31.96
C ALA A 138 18.48 -5.26 31.67
N LYS A 139 19.60 -4.62 32.04
CA LYS A 139 19.82 -3.20 31.77
C LYS A 139 19.97 -2.94 30.28
N GLY A 140 20.85 -3.65 29.58
CA GLY A 140 21.05 -3.46 28.15
C GLY A 140 19.80 -3.78 27.33
N ILE A 141 18.96 -4.74 27.77
CA ILE A 141 17.65 -4.99 27.13
C ILE A 141 16.74 -3.77 27.30
N MET A 142 16.62 -3.21 28.50
CA MET A 142 15.82 -2.01 28.76
C MET A 142 16.32 -0.81 27.97
N ASP A 143 17.63 -0.60 27.92
CA ASP A 143 18.27 0.49 27.17
C ASP A 143 17.96 0.36 25.67
N LEU A 144 18.00 -0.86 25.11
CA LEU A 144 17.67 -1.12 23.71
C LEU A 144 16.18 -0.85 23.42
N ILE A 145 15.28 -1.28 24.30
CA ILE A 145 13.84 -1.03 24.12
C ILE A 145 13.56 0.47 24.21
N GLY A 146 14.17 1.18 25.16
CA GLY A 146 14.07 2.63 25.30
C GLY A 146 14.55 3.34 24.03
N PHE A 147 15.72 2.95 23.50
CA PHE A 147 16.29 3.52 22.29
C PHE A 147 15.39 3.32 21.05
N LEU A 148 14.84 2.12 20.86
CA LEU A 148 13.99 1.82 19.71
C LEU A 148 12.56 2.34 19.85
N SER A 149 12.07 2.53 21.08
CA SER A 149 10.69 2.94 21.39
C SER A 149 9.62 2.18 20.59
N PRO A 150 9.62 0.83 20.62
CA PRO A 150 8.67 0.03 19.86
C PRO A 150 7.24 0.18 20.37
N LYS A 151 6.25 0.00 19.49
CA LYS A 151 4.82 0.01 19.87
C LYS A 151 4.42 -1.20 20.71
N HIS A 152 5.05 -2.35 20.49
CA HIS A 152 4.79 -3.60 21.18
C HIS A 152 6.09 -4.38 21.36
N VAL A 153 6.25 -5.07 22.49
CA VAL A 153 7.39 -5.94 22.80
C VAL A 153 6.91 -7.37 23.05
N MET A 154 7.62 -8.35 22.51
CA MET A 154 7.39 -9.77 22.78
C MET A 154 8.67 -10.41 23.30
N LEU A 155 8.61 -10.98 24.51
CA LEU A 155 9.71 -11.70 25.11
C LEU A 155 9.61 -13.17 24.73
N VAL A 156 10.73 -13.72 24.26
CA VAL A 156 10.89 -15.12 23.85
C VAL A 156 12.22 -15.66 24.38
N HIS A 157 12.42 -16.98 24.32
CA HIS A 157 13.70 -17.61 24.66
C HIS A 157 14.25 -17.28 26.07
N GLY A 158 13.36 -17.11 27.06
CA GLY A 158 13.74 -16.89 28.46
C GLY A 158 13.04 -17.85 29.42
N GLU A 159 13.54 -17.95 30.64
CA GLU A 159 12.84 -18.65 31.72
C GLU A 159 11.57 -17.88 32.09
N LYS A 160 10.44 -18.58 32.22
CA LYS A 160 9.12 -18.01 32.55
C LYS A 160 9.14 -16.99 33.70
N PRO A 161 9.72 -17.27 34.89
CA PRO A 161 9.73 -16.30 35.99
C PRO A 161 10.56 -15.04 35.66
N LYS A 162 11.69 -15.20 34.96
CA LYS A 162 12.55 -14.07 34.58
C LYS A 162 11.89 -13.19 33.51
N MET A 163 11.20 -13.80 32.54
CA MET A 163 10.42 -13.08 31.54
C MET A 163 9.24 -12.32 32.15
N ALA A 164 8.56 -12.90 33.15
CA ALA A 164 7.47 -12.23 33.86
C ALA A 164 7.98 -10.96 34.57
N SER A 165 9.08 -11.07 35.32
CA SER A 165 9.71 -9.92 35.97
C SER A 165 10.17 -8.85 34.98
N LEU A 166 10.77 -9.25 33.85
CA LEU A 166 11.20 -8.30 32.81
C LEU A 166 10.01 -7.61 32.13
N ARG A 167 8.89 -8.31 31.87
CA ARG A 167 7.66 -7.71 31.34
C ARG A 167 7.13 -6.64 32.30
N GLU A 168 7.01 -6.95 33.58
CA GLU A 168 6.53 -6.00 34.59
C GLU A 168 7.38 -4.73 34.60
N ARG A 169 8.70 -4.89 34.50
CA ARG A 169 9.65 -3.79 34.40
C ARG A 169 9.47 -2.95 33.13
N ILE A 170 9.33 -3.57 31.97
CA ILE A 170 9.08 -2.87 30.69
C ILE A 170 7.76 -2.08 30.74
N GLN A 171 6.70 -2.69 31.27
CA GLN A 171 5.39 -2.05 31.34
C GLN A 171 5.36 -0.90 32.35
N SER A 172 6.05 -1.02 33.48
CA SER A 172 6.10 0.03 34.51
C SER A 172 7.00 1.20 34.14
N GLU A 173 8.21 0.95 33.65
CA GLU A 173 9.20 2.00 33.36
C GLU A 173 8.95 2.67 31.99
N LEU A 174 8.68 1.87 30.94
CA LEU A 174 8.58 2.37 29.57
C LEU A 174 7.14 2.56 29.09
N ARG A 175 6.14 2.06 29.83
CA ARG A 175 4.71 2.08 29.46
C ARG A 175 4.41 1.46 28.09
N ILE A 176 5.26 0.51 27.65
CA ILE A 176 5.10 -0.20 26.38
C ILE A 176 4.37 -1.53 26.63
N PRO A 177 3.33 -1.85 25.84
CA PRO A 177 2.70 -3.17 25.87
C PRO A 177 3.72 -4.29 25.60
N CYS A 178 3.88 -5.16 26.60
CA CYS A 178 4.81 -6.29 26.55
C CYS A 178 4.09 -7.62 26.82
N CYS A 179 4.40 -8.65 26.03
CA CYS A 179 3.87 -10.01 26.19
C CYS A 179 4.99 -11.05 26.21
N TYR A 180 4.73 -12.23 26.80
CA TYR A 180 5.63 -13.40 26.76
C TYR A 180 4.79 -14.66 26.51
N PRO A 181 4.41 -14.95 25.25
CA PRO A 181 3.52 -16.05 24.96
C PRO A 181 4.14 -17.41 25.32
N ALA A 182 3.29 -18.37 25.68
CA ALA A 182 3.69 -19.77 25.77
C ALA A 182 3.94 -20.37 24.37
N ASN A 183 4.63 -21.51 24.32
CA ASN A 183 4.81 -22.24 23.07
C ASN A 183 3.44 -22.58 22.46
N ASN A 184 3.29 -22.34 21.15
CA ASN A 184 2.05 -22.52 20.37
C ASN A 184 0.90 -21.54 20.70
N GLU A 185 1.17 -20.48 21.46
CA GLU A 185 0.18 -19.42 21.68
C GLU A 185 0.17 -18.41 20.52
N ILE A 186 -1.03 -18.04 20.08
CA ILE A 186 -1.23 -17.05 19.01
C ILE A 186 -1.44 -15.68 19.65
N VAL A 187 -0.59 -14.72 19.29
CA VAL A 187 -0.70 -13.32 19.74
C VAL A 187 -1.19 -12.45 18.59
N LEU A 188 -2.30 -11.73 18.81
CA LEU A 188 -2.84 -10.77 17.86
C LEU A 188 -2.24 -9.38 18.13
N ILE A 189 -1.49 -8.84 17.18
CA ILE A 189 -0.93 -7.49 17.27
C ILE A 189 -1.75 -6.57 16.36
N PRO A 190 -2.52 -5.61 16.90
CA PRO A 190 -3.28 -4.68 16.09
C PRO A 190 -2.30 -3.79 15.33
N THR A 191 -2.47 -3.71 14.01
CA THR A 191 -1.71 -2.79 13.17
C THR A 191 -2.67 -1.79 12.55
N THR A 192 -2.27 -0.53 12.49
CA THR A 192 -2.95 0.50 11.71
C THR A 192 -2.32 0.51 10.31
N PRO A 193 -2.95 -0.09 9.30
CA PRO A 193 -2.39 -0.07 7.95
C PRO A 193 -2.39 1.36 7.43
N SER A 194 -1.22 1.95 7.27
CA SER A 194 -1.07 3.22 6.55
C SER A 194 -0.92 2.90 5.06
N VAL A 195 -1.98 3.13 4.27
CA VAL A 195 -1.86 3.04 2.81
C VAL A 195 -1.23 4.35 2.34
N LYS A 196 -0.02 4.27 1.78
CA LYS A 196 0.58 5.41 1.10
C LYS A 196 -0.13 5.59 -0.24
N VAL A 197 -0.89 6.67 -0.35
CA VAL A 197 -1.59 7.03 -1.58
C VAL A 197 -0.86 8.18 -2.24
N GLY A 198 -0.47 8.01 -3.51
CA GLY A 198 0.07 9.09 -4.31
C GLY A 198 -1.05 10.02 -4.78
N ALA A 199 -0.76 11.30 -4.98
CA ALA A 199 -1.72 12.25 -5.53
C ALA A 199 -1.17 12.84 -6.83
N THR A 200 -2.02 13.03 -7.84
CA THR A 200 -1.61 13.73 -9.06
C THR A 200 -1.45 15.22 -8.83
N LYS A 201 -0.61 15.87 -9.65
CA LYS A 201 -0.36 17.31 -9.55
C LYS A 201 -1.65 18.12 -9.74
N LYS A 202 -2.54 17.69 -10.63
CA LYS A 202 -3.82 18.37 -10.89
C LYS A 202 -4.77 18.26 -9.70
N PHE A 203 -4.88 17.08 -9.09
CA PHE A 203 -5.65 16.88 -7.86
C PHE A 203 -5.14 17.80 -6.73
N ILE A 204 -3.82 17.85 -6.51
CA ILE A 204 -3.22 18.74 -5.50
C ILE A 204 -3.55 20.21 -5.79
N ARG A 205 -3.43 20.64 -7.06
CA ARG A 205 -3.74 22.02 -7.46
C ARG A 205 -5.20 22.39 -7.18
N ARG A 206 -6.15 21.49 -7.46
CA ARG A 206 -7.59 21.69 -7.19
C ARG A 206 -7.90 21.84 -5.70
N CYS A 207 -7.25 21.01 -4.88
CA CYS A 207 -7.35 21.10 -3.42
C CYS A 207 -6.79 22.44 -2.91
N SER A 208 -5.71 22.94 -3.50
CA SER A 208 -5.14 24.25 -3.14
C SER A 208 -6.01 25.44 -3.59
N THR A 209 -6.63 25.38 -4.77
CA THR A 209 -7.47 26.49 -5.28
C THR A 209 -8.80 26.64 -4.57
N SER A 210 -9.33 25.58 -3.95
CA SER A 210 -10.50 25.67 -3.07
C SER A 210 -10.17 26.25 -1.70
N ALA A 211 -8.87 26.34 -1.35
CA ALA A 211 -8.39 26.88 -0.08
C ALA A 211 -7.74 28.28 -0.19
N LEU A 212 -7.26 28.70 -1.37
CA LEU A 212 -6.55 29.98 -1.53
C LEU A 212 -7.09 30.80 -2.73
N GLY A 213 -7.53 32.02 -2.42
CA GLY A 213 -7.47 33.12 -3.37
C GLY A 213 -6.04 33.29 -3.89
N LYS A 214 -5.93 33.60 -5.19
CA LYS A 214 -4.69 33.71 -5.96
C LYS A 214 -3.56 34.43 -5.21
N THR A 215 -2.42 33.75 -4.99
CA THR A 215 -1.06 34.33 -5.03
C THR A 215 0.00 33.22 -5.13
N ASP A 216 1.13 33.59 -5.74
CA ASP A 216 2.14 32.76 -6.42
C ASP A 216 3.00 31.79 -5.58
N ASP A 217 3.44 30.75 -6.28
CA ASP A 217 4.70 30.00 -6.16
C ASP A 217 5.45 29.99 -4.80
N LYS A 218 5.00 29.10 -3.90
CA LYS A 218 5.81 28.16 -3.10
C LYS A 218 4.88 27.31 -2.22
N LEU A 219 4.57 26.09 -2.66
CA LEU A 219 3.69 25.15 -1.95
C LEU A 219 4.44 24.46 -0.78
N LEU A 220 4.47 25.12 0.38
CA LEU A 220 4.58 24.45 1.69
C LEU A 220 3.17 24.37 2.29
N ILE A 221 2.53 23.22 2.12
CA ILE A 221 1.21 22.95 2.69
C ILE A 221 1.39 22.72 4.19
N SER A 222 1.10 23.75 5.00
CA SER A 222 0.81 23.57 6.42
C SER A 222 -0.70 23.46 6.56
N CYS A 223 -1.20 22.25 6.85
CA CYS A 223 -2.60 22.05 7.19
C CYS A 223 -2.85 22.68 8.56
N SER A 224 -3.42 23.88 8.58
CA SER A 224 -3.99 24.46 9.79
C SER A 224 -5.27 23.71 10.13
N THR A 225 -5.31 23.23 11.37
CA THR A 225 -6.47 22.58 11.99
C THR A 225 -7.56 23.62 12.21
N SER A 226 -8.33 23.93 11.17
CA SER A 226 -9.62 24.60 11.29
C SER A 226 -10.71 23.58 10.98
N ASN A 227 -11.75 23.56 11.82
CA ASN A 227 -12.73 22.48 11.94
C ASN A 227 -13.77 22.41 10.80
N GLU A 228 -13.50 23.03 9.67
CA GLU A 228 -14.29 22.88 8.44
C GLU A 228 -13.37 22.34 7.35
N ALA A 229 -13.24 21.02 7.32
CA ALA A 229 -12.54 20.33 6.25
C ALA A 229 -13.29 20.58 4.94
N SER A 230 -12.83 21.55 4.14
CA SER A 230 -13.16 21.62 2.72
C SER A 230 -12.77 20.27 2.10
N GLY A 231 -13.78 19.43 1.90
CA GLY A 231 -13.59 18.04 1.50
C GLY A 231 -13.05 17.98 0.09
N ALA A 232 -11.79 17.56 -0.06
CA ALA A 232 -11.22 17.26 -1.36
C ALA A 232 -11.85 15.98 -1.92
N GLN A 233 -12.66 16.10 -2.98
CA GLN A 233 -13.20 14.95 -3.71
C GLN A 233 -12.25 14.58 -4.85
N GLY A 234 -11.97 13.29 -5.01
CA GLY A 234 -11.13 12.74 -6.08
C GLY A 234 -11.36 11.24 -6.21
N ILE A 235 -10.84 10.65 -7.29
CA ILE A 235 -11.04 9.24 -7.60
C ILE A 235 -9.81 8.45 -7.13
N LEU A 236 -10.02 7.45 -6.29
CA LEU A 236 -8.97 6.54 -5.85
C LEU A 236 -8.84 5.37 -6.85
N VAL A 237 -7.72 5.33 -7.56
CA VAL A 237 -7.35 4.23 -8.44
C VAL A 237 -6.43 3.26 -7.68
N MET A 238 -6.90 2.01 -7.54
CA MET A 238 -6.14 0.92 -6.93
C MET A 238 -5.90 -0.18 -7.97
N GLU A 239 -4.67 -0.26 -8.47
CA GLU A 239 -4.23 -1.37 -9.33
C GLU A 239 -3.43 -2.38 -8.50
N LYS A 240 -3.58 -3.68 -8.76
CA LYS A 240 -2.95 -4.77 -7.96
C LYS A 240 -1.41 -4.67 -7.87
N THR A 241 -0.77 -4.03 -8.84
CA THR A 241 0.70 -3.95 -8.97
C THR A 241 1.28 -2.56 -8.75
N LYS A 242 0.46 -1.54 -8.55
CA LYS A 242 0.92 -0.14 -8.41
C LYS A 242 0.47 0.45 -7.08
N THR A 243 1.19 1.47 -6.63
CA THR A 243 0.76 2.27 -5.49
C THR A 243 -0.59 2.90 -5.79
N ALA A 244 -1.48 2.91 -4.79
CA ALA A 244 -2.77 3.57 -4.92
C ALA A 244 -2.57 5.06 -5.25
N LYS A 245 -3.37 5.60 -6.17
CA LYS A 245 -3.29 7.01 -6.57
C LYS A 245 -4.65 7.67 -6.49
N ILE A 246 -4.69 8.87 -5.93
CA ILE A 246 -5.84 9.77 -6.04
C ILE A 246 -5.59 10.66 -7.25
N ILE A 247 -6.58 10.67 -8.14
CA ILE A 247 -6.57 11.44 -9.37
C ILE A 247 -7.79 12.35 -9.43
N ASP A 248 -7.67 13.40 -10.24
CA ASP A 248 -8.79 14.26 -10.59
C ASP A 248 -9.69 13.56 -11.63
N GLU A 249 -10.98 13.91 -11.65
CA GLU A 249 -11.98 13.27 -12.53
C GLU A 249 -11.60 13.36 -14.01
N ASP A 250 -11.10 14.52 -14.44
CA ASP A 250 -10.65 14.77 -15.80
C ASP A 250 -9.43 13.92 -16.22
N GLU A 251 -8.63 13.45 -15.25
CA GLU A 251 -7.44 12.65 -15.52
C GLU A 251 -7.74 11.15 -15.59
N LEU A 252 -8.94 10.72 -15.22
CA LEU A 252 -9.32 9.31 -15.13
C LEU A 252 -9.13 8.58 -16.46
N VAL A 253 -9.68 9.15 -17.53
CA VAL A 253 -9.67 8.56 -18.88
C VAL A 253 -8.22 8.41 -19.37
N HIS A 254 -7.41 9.45 -19.22
CA HIS A 254 -5.99 9.42 -19.58
C HIS A 254 -5.18 8.45 -18.71
N THR A 255 -5.48 8.37 -17.41
CA THR A 255 -4.75 7.50 -16.47
C THR A 255 -5.05 6.03 -16.70
N LEU A 256 -6.30 5.70 -17.05
CA LEU A 256 -6.72 4.33 -17.36
C LEU A 256 -6.44 3.94 -18.82
N GLY A 257 -6.05 4.89 -19.69
CA GLY A 257 -5.82 4.64 -21.12
C GLY A 257 -7.09 4.19 -21.85
N LEU A 258 -8.26 4.63 -21.38
CA LEU A 258 -9.54 4.31 -21.99
C LEU A 258 -9.95 5.40 -22.97
N GLU A 259 -10.78 5.04 -23.95
CA GLU A 259 -11.43 6.02 -24.81
C GLU A 259 -12.76 6.46 -24.18
N GLU A 260 -13.10 7.74 -24.32
CA GLU A 260 -14.37 8.27 -23.85
C GLU A 260 -15.51 7.76 -24.74
N HIS A 261 -16.34 6.88 -24.21
CA HIS A 261 -17.52 6.40 -24.94
C HIS A 261 -18.69 7.37 -24.79
N LYS A 262 -18.94 8.17 -25.83
CA LYS A 262 -20.07 9.11 -25.88
C LYS A 262 -21.35 8.38 -26.27
N VAL A 263 -22.23 8.17 -25.30
CA VAL A 263 -23.56 7.61 -25.54
C VAL A 263 -24.53 8.74 -25.86
N LEU A 264 -25.28 8.60 -26.95
CA LEU A 264 -26.36 9.51 -27.34
C LEU A 264 -27.62 8.70 -27.60
N TYR A 265 -28.75 9.22 -27.14
CA TYR A 265 -30.06 8.72 -27.55
C TYR A 265 -30.49 9.41 -28.84
N ALA A 266 -31.19 8.67 -29.71
CA ALA A 266 -31.70 9.19 -30.97
C ALA A 266 -33.11 8.63 -31.23
N LEU A 267 -34.02 9.50 -31.66
CA LEU A 267 -35.41 9.15 -31.98
C LEU A 267 -35.88 9.97 -33.19
N CYS A 268 -36.59 9.36 -34.12
CA CYS A 268 -37.25 10.09 -35.21
C CYS A 268 -38.77 10.00 -35.04
N CYS A 269 -39.38 11.14 -34.71
CA CYS A 269 -40.81 11.26 -34.42
C CYS A 269 -41.56 11.93 -35.58
N PRO A 270 -42.76 11.43 -35.96
CA PRO A 270 -43.66 12.14 -36.85
C PRO A 270 -44.38 13.26 -36.11
N VAL A 271 -44.50 14.43 -36.74
CA VAL A 271 -45.34 15.53 -36.27
C VAL A 271 -46.24 15.97 -37.42
N GLU A 272 -47.55 16.03 -37.15
CA GLU A 272 -48.53 16.54 -38.10
C GLU A 272 -48.69 18.06 -37.95
N PHE A 273 -48.67 18.77 -39.08
CA PHE A 273 -48.97 20.21 -39.14
C PHE A 273 -50.24 20.42 -39.96
N SER A 274 -51.18 21.21 -39.45
CA SER A 274 -52.36 21.62 -40.23
C SER A 274 -51.96 22.65 -41.30
N THR A 275 -52.53 22.55 -42.50
CA THR A 275 -52.21 23.40 -43.67
C THR A 275 -52.44 24.91 -43.43
N MET A 276 -53.21 25.30 -42.40
CA MET A 276 -53.35 26.70 -41.98
C MET A 276 -52.16 27.24 -41.17
N GLU A 277 -51.44 26.42 -40.39
CA GLU A 277 -50.28 26.87 -39.59
C GLU A 277 -49.03 27.14 -40.44
N LEU A 278 -48.89 26.43 -41.57
CA LEU A 278 -47.77 26.61 -42.52
C LEU A 278 -47.89 27.91 -43.32
N ALA A 279 -49.11 28.31 -43.70
CA ALA A 279 -49.39 29.50 -44.50
C ALA A 279 -49.37 30.82 -43.69
N THR A 280 -49.79 30.81 -42.41
CA THR A 280 -49.70 32.00 -41.54
C THR A 280 -48.26 32.38 -41.19
N ASN A 281 -47.33 31.43 -41.26
CA ASN A 281 -45.93 31.67 -40.90
C ASN A 281 -45.06 32.17 -42.06
N GLU A 282 -45.42 31.96 -43.33
CA GLU A 282 -44.68 32.56 -44.45
C GLU A 282 -44.65 34.10 -44.38
N ALA A 283 -45.74 34.72 -43.91
CA ALA A 283 -45.82 36.19 -43.73
C ALA A 283 -44.97 36.69 -42.53
N ASN A 284 -44.83 35.89 -41.47
CA ASN A 284 -44.01 36.23 -40.30
C ASN A 284 -42.51 35.91 -40.48
N ILE A 285 -42.17 34.95 -41.35
CA ILE A 285 -40.79 34.58 -41.67
C ILE A 285 -40.04 35.75 -42.34
N ILE A 286 -40.72 36.56 -43.16
CA ILE A 286 -40.11 37.72 -43.82
C ILE A 286 -39.84 38.86 -42.81
N SER A 287 -40.71 39.04 -41.79
CA SER A 287 -40.57 40.14 -40.81
C SER A 287 -39.48 39.91 -39.75
N LEU A 288 -39.13 38.67 -39.42
CA LEU A 288 -38.16 38.37 -38.35
C LEU A 288 -36.74 38.12 -38.86
N CYS A 289 -36.56 37.70 -40.12
CA CYS A 289 -35.25 37.55 -40.74
C CYS A 289 -34.50 38.89 -40.86
N GLU A 290 -35.18 40.05 -40.88
CA GLU A 290 -34.52 41.37 -40.85
C GLU A 290 -34.09 41.80 -39.43
N SER A 291 -34.65 41.20 -38.38
CA SER A 291 -34.43 41.65 -36.98
C SER A 291 -33.37 40.84 -36.21
N SER A 292 -32.75 39.84 -36.84
CA SER A 292 -31.69 39.02 -36.21
C SER A 292 -30.67 38.54 -37.24
N LEU A 293 -29.92 39.47 -37.84
CA LEU A 293 -28.72 39.16 -38.62
C LEU A 293 -27.52 39.93 -38.07
N MET A 294 -26.65 39.22 -37.34
CA MET A 294 -25.20 39.37 -37.52
C MET A 294 -24.85 38.44 -38.69
N VAL A 295 -24.82 39.00 -39.90
CA VAL A 295 -24.40 38.33 -41.12
C VAL A 295 -22.91 38.01 -40.99
N VAL A 296 -22.53 36.74 -41.20
CA VAL A 296 -21.17 36.39 -41.64
C VAL A 296 -21.28 36.06 -43.12
N ASP A 297 -20.69 36.91 -43.94
CA ASP A 297 -20.63 36.82 -45.41
C ASP A 297 -19.91 35.56 -45.89
N VAL A 298 -20.51 34.80 -46.82
CA VAL A 298 -19.82 33.93 -47.80
C VAL A 298 -20.68 33.86 -49.09
N PRO A 299 -20.08 33.86 -50.30
CA PRO A 299 -20.63 34.56 -51.46
C PRO A 299 -21.60 33.76 -52.33
N THR A 300 -22.36 34.54 -53.08
CA THR A 300 -23.34 34.20 -54.12
C THR A 300 -22.82 33.23 -55.19
N SER A 301 -23.57 32.16 -55.41
CA SER A 301 -23.72 31.56 -56.73
C SER A 301 -25.14 31.03 -56.90
N SER A 302 -25.78 31.53 -57.96
CA SER A 302 -27.09 31.20 -58.53
C SER A 302 -27.42 29.71 -58.56
N THR A 303 -28.63 29.32 -58.14
CA THR A 303 -29.76 28.85 -58.99
C THR A 303 -30.72 28.00 -58.15
N THR A 304 -32.03 28.17 -58.41
CA THR A 304 -33.17 27.32 -58.00
C THR A 304 -33.36 27.12 -56.50
N GLU A 305 -34.22 27.96 -55.88
CA GLU A 305 -34.79 27.67 -54.57
C GLU A 305 -35.68 26.42 -54.66
N ASP A 306 -35.16 25.30 -54.14
CA ASP A 306 -35.92 24.06 -54.00
C ASP A 306 -37.09 24.29 -53.03
N VAL A 307 -38.32 24.04 -53.51
CA VAL A 307 -39.59 24.10 -52.77
C VAL A 307 -39.51 23.36 -51.41
N ASN A 308 -38.72 22.28 -51.33
CA ASN A 308 -38.48 21.50 -50.11
C ASN A 308 -37.72 22.27 -49.00
N SER A 309 -36.91 23.28 -49.34
CA SER A 309 -36.11 24.02 -48.36
C SER A 309 -36.93 25.05 -47.57
N ALA A 310 -37.96 25.61 -48.19
CA ALA A 310 -38.89 26.56 -47.57
C ALA A 310 -39.85 25.85 -46.60
N GLU A 311 -40.41 24.72 -47.01
CA GLU A 311 -41.30 23.88 -46.17
C GLU A 311 -40.58 23.35 -44.92
N ASN A 312 -39.32 22.93 -45.05
CA ASN A 312 -38.50 22.48 -43.92
C ASN A 312 -38.20 23.60 -42.92
N ARG A 313 -37.99 24.84 -43.40
CA ARG A 313 -37.79 26.02 -42.54
C ARG A 313 -39.06 26.41 -41.80
N SER A 314 -40.21 26.37 -42.47
CA SER A 314 -41.52 26.65 -41.86
C SER A 314 -41.86 25.64 -40.75
N SER A 315 -41.56 24.35 -40.98
CA SER A 315 -41.79 23.27 -40.02
C SER A 315 -40.91 23.38 -38.75
N LEU A 316 -39.63 23.72 -38.90
CA LEU A 316 -38.74 23.97 -37.76
C LEU A 316 -39.12 25.25 -37.00
N HIS A 317 -39.57 26.29 -37.70
CA HIS A 317 -40.00 27.53 -37.08
C HIS A 317 -41.27 27.34 -36.22
N SER A 318 -42.25 26.60 -36.72
CA SER A 318 -43.46 26.25 -35.96
C SER A 318 -43.11 25.47 -34.67
N LEU A 319 -42.16 24.52 -34.76
CA LEU A 319 -41.67 23.78 -33.61
C LEU A 319 -40.98 24.70 -32.57
N LEU A 320 -40.17 25.66 -33.02
CA LEU A 320 -39.49 26.63 -32.17
C LEU A 320 -40.46 27.56 -31.43
N VAL A 321 -41.48 28.07 -32.11
CA VAL A 321 -42.50 28.94 -31.49
C VAL A 321 -43.22 28.18 -30.36
N LYS A 322 -43.54 26.91 -30.58
CA LYS A 322 -44.21 26.06 -29.57
C LYS A 322 -43.29 25.66 -28.41
N PHE A 323 -42.00 25.45 -28.66
CA PHE A 323 -41.01 25.26 -27.57
C PHE A 323 -40.86 26.51 -26.70
N ARG A 324 -40.83 27.72 -27.31
CA ARG A 324 -40.77 28.99 -26.57
C ARG A 324 -42.04 29.28 -25.76
N ALA A 325 -43.20 28.79 -26.20
CA ALA A 325 -44.46 28.99 -25.49
C ALA A 325 -44.59 28.13 -24.22
N LYS A 326 -43.92 26.97 -24.16
CA LYS A 326 -44.01 26.02 -23.03
C LYS A 326 -42.77 25.98 -22.14
N ILE A 327 -41.61 26.48 -22.60
CA ILE A 327 -40.35 26.41 -21.86
C ILE A 327 -39.64 27.77 -21.94
N ASP A 328 -39.16 28.25 -20.79
CA ASP A 328 -38.32 29.45 -20.65
C ASP A 328 -36.94 29.21 -21.32
N CYS A 329 -36.89 29.46 -22.62
CA CYS A 329 -35.81 29.01 -23.49
C CYS A 329 -34.82 30.14 -23.80
N THR A 330 -33.93 30.47 -22.86
CA THR A 330 -32.91 31.52 -23.05
C THR A 330 -31.71 31.12 -23.91
N ASN A 331 -31.48 29.82 -24.18
CA ASN A 331 -30.31 29.31 -24.92
C ASN A 331 -30.70 28.39 -26.10
N ILE A 332 -31.58 28.83 -27.00
CA ILE A 332 -31.83 28.11 -28.27
C ILE A 332 -30.87 28.63 -29.33
N GLN A 333 -30.06 27.74 -29.90
CA GLN A 333 -29.32 28.03 -31.12
C GLN A 333 -30.13 27.52 -32.32
N VAL A 334 -30.47 28.45 -33.23
CA VAL A 334 -31.26 28.17 -34.43
C VAL A 334 -30.34 28.24 -35.64
N ALA A 335 -30.23 27.13 -36.36
CA ALA A 335 -29.54 27.07 -37.64
C ALA A 335 -30.56 26.77 -38.76
N PRO A 336 -30.25 27.05 -40.04
CA PRO A 336 -31.20 26.90 -41.15
C PRO A 336 -31.78 25.48 -41.33
N ALA A 337 -31.12 24.47 -40.77
CA ALA A 337 -31.47 23.05 -40.93
C ALA A 337 -31.62 22.27 -39.60
N HIS A 338 -31.37 22.89 -38.44
CA HIS A 338 -31.47 22.22 -37.14
C HIS A 338 -31.70 23.19 -35.98
N LEU A 339 -32.29 22.67 -34.91
CA LEU A 339 -32.55 23.34 -33.63
C LEU A 339 -31.72 22.66 -32.55
N GLN A 340 -31.03 23.44 -31.72
CA GLN A 340 -30.29 22.92 -30.57
C GLN A 340 -30.75 23.57 -29.25
N LEU A 341 -31.07 22.71 -28.27
CA LEU A 341 -31.42 23.07 -26.90
C LEU A 341 -30.57 22.23 -25.94
N ARG A 342 -29.57 22.82 -25.28
CA ARG A 342 -28.59 22.09 -24.44
C ARG A 342 -27.94 20.95 -25.25
N SER A 343 -28.02 19.70 -24.80
CA SER A 343 -27.56 18.53 -25.56
C SER A 343 -28.60 17.97 -26.54
N PHE A 344 -29.82 18.52 -26.61
CA PHE A 344 -30.89 18.07 -27.49
C PHE A 344 -30.81 18.76 -28.87
N HIS A 345 -30.66 17.98 -29.93
CA HIS A 345 -30.59 18.43 -31.31
C HIS A 345 -31.77 17.89 -32.12
N VAL A 346 -32.46 18.74 -32.88
CA VAL A 346 -33.57 18.36 -33.76
C VAL A 346 -33.31 18.82 -35.18
N SER A 347 -33.50 17.94 -36.16
CA SER A 347 -33.45 18.27 -37.59
C SER A 347 -34.59 17.60 -38.35
N VAL A 348 -35.05 18.20 -39.45
CA VAL A 348 -36.02 17.53 -40.33
C VAL A 348 -35.38 16.30 -40.97
N CYS A 349 -36.11 15.19 -41.00
CA CYS A 349 -35.66 13.91 -41.54
C CYS A 349 -36.16 13.74 -42.97
N SER A 350 -35.28 13.99 -43.94
CA SER A 350 -35.54 13.84 -45.38
C SER A 350 -35.23 12.44 -45.93
N ASN A 351 -34.83 11.49 -45.07
CA ASN A 351 -34.47 10.13 -45.50
C ASN A 351 -35.67 9.17 -45.33
N GLU A 352 -36.12 8.53 -46.42
CA GLU A 352 -37.24 7.58 -46.40
C GLU A 352 -36.94 6.32 -45.57
N ASP A 353 -35.67 5.90 -45.47
CA ASP A 353 -35.24 4.71 -44.72
C ASP A 353 -34.48 5.07 -43.42
N CYS A 354 -35.09 5.89 -42.57
CA CYS A 354 -34.48 6.29 -41.29
C CYS A 354 -34.55 5.17 -40.24
N LYS A 355 -33.37 4.69 -39.79
CA LYS A 355 -33.22 3.63 -38.77
C LYS A 355 -33.84 3.97 -37.40
N TYR A 356 -34.05 5.25 -37.11
CA TYR A 356 -34.58 5.75 -35.84
C TYR A 356 -36.08 6.10 -35.90
N ARG A 357 -36.74 5.87 -37.06
CA ARG A 357 -38.15 6.21 -37.26
C ARG A 357 -39.06 5.29 -36.44
N MET A 358 -39.94 5.92 -35.66
CA MET A 358 -41.02 5.22 -34.97
C MET A 358 -41.94 4.55 -36.00
N LYS A 359 -42.03 3.22 -35.99
CA LYS A 359 -42.99 2.47 -36.83
C LYS A 359 -44.38 2.58 -36.20
N ASN A 360 -45.15 3.61 -36.55
CA ASN A 360 -46.58 3.59 -36.25
C ASN A 360 -47.26 2.53 -37.12
N LYS A 361 -47.91 1.55 -36.47
CA LYS A 361 -48.90 0.67 -37.09
C LYS A 361 -50.15 1.52 -37.32
N ASN A 362 -50.60 1.56 -38.58
CA ASN A 362 -51.85 2.14 -39.12
C ASN A 362 -51.66 3.48 -39.87
N ASP A 363 -52.09 3.43 -41.14
CA ASP A 363 -52.30 4.46 -42.17
C ASP A 363 -51.61 5.83 -42.02
N ILE A 364 -50.71 6.13 -42.96
CA ILE A 364 -49.93 7.37 -43.06
C ILE A 364 -50.79 8.45 -43.76
N PRO A 365 -51.15 9.57 -43.09
CA PRO A 365 -51.70 10.74 -43.78
C PRO A 365 -50.59 11.50 -44.53
N LYS A 366 -50.93 12.11 -45.66
CA LYS A 366 -49.99 12.82 -46.58
C LYS A 366 -49.36 14.11 -46.00
N SER A 367 -49.60 14.45 -44.73
CA SER A 367 -49.23 15.72 -44.06
C SER A 367 -48.19 15.60 -42.93
N MET A 368 -47.55 14.45 -42.73
CA MET A 368 -46.60 14.24 -41.63
C MET A 368 -45.16 14.63 -41.98
N VAL A 369 -44.55 15.49 -41.14
CA VAL A 369 -43.12 15.83 -41.19
C VAL A 369 -42.38 15.04 -40.11
N TYR A 370 -41.27 14.41 -40.47
CA TYR A 370 -40.46 13.64 -39.53
C TYR A 370 -39.30 14.47 -38.97
N PHE A 371 -39.08 14.39 -37.65
CA PHE A 371 -37.98 15.07 -36.97
C PHE A 371 -37.03 14.08 -36.30
N CYS A 372 -35.75 14.11 -36.68
CA CYS A 372 -34.68 13.38 -36.02
C CYS A 372 -34.18 14.18 -34.79
N CYS A 373 -34.41 13.62 -33.61
CA CYS A 373 -33.98 14.15 -32.32
C CYS A 373 -32.78 13.35 -31.80
N ARG A 374 -31.74 14.01 -31.25
CA ARG A 374 -30.57 13.38 -30.62
C ARG A 374 -30.20 14.08 -29.32
N TRP A 375 -29.89 13.36 -28.25
CA TRP A 375 -29.50 13.96 -26.96
C TRP A 375 -28.56 13.12 -26.10
N SER A 376 -27.91 13.77 -25.13
CA SER A 376 -27.09 13.09 -24.12
C SER A 376 -27.95 12.50 -23.00
N PRO A 377 -27.63 11.31 -22.46
CA PRO A 377 -28.32 10.73 -21.30
C PRO A 377 -28.41 11.64 -20.07
N VAL A 378 -27.46 12.57 -19.91
CA VAL A 378 -27.45 13.54 -18.80
C VAL A 378 -28.69 14.45 -18.83
N ASP A 379 -29.20 14.76 -20.02
CA ASP A 379 -30.39 15.61 -20.20
C ASP A 379 -31.63 14.79 -20.57
N ASP A 380 -31.66 13.47 -20.33
CA ASP A 380 -32.75 12.59 -20.79
C ASP A 380 -34.13 13.04 -20.28
N LYS A 381 -34.23 13.52 -19.04
CA LYS A 381 -35.48 14.05 -18.49
C LYS A 381 -35.98 15.27 -19.28
N PHE A 382 -35.08 16.20 -19.59
CA PHE A 382 -35.41 17.40 -20.36
C PHE A 382 -35.77 17.05 -21.81
N ALA A 383 -35.05 16.11 -22.42
CA ALA A 383 -35.37 15.61 -23.75
C ALA A 383 -36.74 14.93 -23.82
N ARG A 384 -37.14 14.17 -22.78
CA ARG A 384 -38.48 13.56 -22.71
C ARG A 384 -39.59 14.60 -22.60
N GLU A 385 -39.38 15.68 -21.85
CA GLU A 385 -40.33 16.80 -21.78
C GLU A 385 -40.52 17.43 -23.17
N LEU A 386 -39.43 17.64 -23.92
CA LEU A 386 -39.50 18.14 -25.31
C LEU A 386 -40.22 17.16 -26.24
N LEU A 387 -39.95 15.85 -26.13
CA LEU A 387 -40.63 14.83 -26.93
C LEU A 387 -42.13 14.74 -26.60
N GLN A 388 -42.53 14.89 -25.34
CA GLN A 388 -43.94 14.97 -24.96
C GLN A 388 -44.64 16.19 -25.56
N ILE A 389 -43.95 17.33 -25.63
CA ILE A 389 -44.49 18.51 -26.32
C ILE A 389 -44.73 18.18 -27.79
N MET A 390 -43.80 17.48 -28.44
CA MET A 390 -43.94 17.05 -29.84
C MET A 390 -45.09 16.05 -30.05
N GLU A 391 -45.30 15.09 -29.14
CA GLU A 391 -46.41 14.13 -29.21
C GLU A 391 -47.78 14.80 -28.98
N GLN A 392 -47.86 15.78 -28.09
CA GLN A 392 -49.10 16.56 -27.87
C GLN A 392 -49.55 17.31 -29.13
N LEU A 393 -48.63 17.67 -30.03
CA LEU A 393 -48.98 18.32 -31.31
C LEU A 393 -49.80 17.40 -32.21
N ASN A 394 -49.53 16.09 -32.19
CA ASN A 394 -50.31 15.10 -32.92
C ASN A 394 -51.71 14.87 -32.32
N SER A 395 -51.93 15.29 -31.07
CA SER A 395 -53.18 15.09 -30.32
C SER A 395 -54.11 16.31 -30.37
N SER A 396 -53.63 17.44 -30.90
CA SER A 396 -54.29 18.76 -30.84
C SER A 396 -54.98 19.15 -32.17
N CYS A 397 -55.06 18.24 -33.14
CA CYS A 397 -55.75 18.43 -34.41
C CYS A 397 -57.16 17.82 -34.40
#